data_AF-W1XZ41-F1
#
_entry.id   AF-W1XZ41-F1
#
_cell.length_a   1.000
_cell.length_b   1.000
_cell.length_c   1.000
_cell.angle_alpha   90.00
_cell.angle_beta   90.00
_cell.angle_gamma   90.00
#
_symmetry.space_group_name_H-M   'P 1'
#
loop_
_entity.id
_entity.type
_entity.pdbx_description
1 polymer ?
#
loop_
_entity_poly.entity_id
_entity_poly.type
_entity_poly.pdbx_seq_one_letter_code
_entity_poly.pdbx_strand_id
1 'polypeptide(L)'
;NIEIGGVYGISCGHGNESDNYARQYRAFERDEFSLAVMHGTVGSSVGSENHNVTGPCNLTDLTEAAMDYWALGHIHKSQVLSEEPLVVYAGNSQGLHRKEHGPKGCYLVSVSHNGHCDLRFIDT
;
A
#
# COMPACT_ATOMS: atom_id res chain seq x y z
N ASN A 1 -24.48 13.55 -6.67
CA ASN A 1 -23.32 12.83 -6.12
C ASN A 1 -22.15 13.80 -6.12
N ILE A 2 -21.61 14.10 -4.94
CA ILE A 2 -20.36 14.86 -4.81
C ILE A 2 -19.24 13.83 -4.84
N GLU A 3 -18.26 14.02 -5.72
CA GLU A 3 -17.02 13.24 -5.73
C GLU A 3 -16.14 13.76 -4.60
N ILE A 4 -15.68 12.86 -3.72
CA ILE A 4 -14.93 13.20 -2.50
C ILE A 4 -13.49 12.66 -2.51
N GLY A 5 -13.04 12.15 -3.67
CA GLY A 5 -11.71 11.57 -3.84
C GLY A 5 -11.64 10.52 -4.95
N GLY A 6 -10.42 10.07 -5.24
CA GLY A 6 -10.11 9.08 -6.27
C GLY A 6 -9.40 7.85 -5.71
N VAL A 7 -9.61 6.73 -6.40
CA VAL A 7 -8.89 5.48 -6.16
C VAL A 7 -8.08 5.13 -7.40
N TYR A 8 -6.78 4.97 -7.21
CA TYR A 8 -5.78 4.79 -8.24
C TYR A 8 -5.17 3.40 -8.08
N GLY A 9 -5.06 2.64 -9.18
CA GLY A 9 -4.49 1.31 -9.13
C GLY A 9 -3.81 0.93 -10.43
N ILE A 10 -2.70 0.21 -10.32
CA ILE A 10 -1.97 -0.39 -11.43
C ILE A 10 -1.89 -1.89 -11.17
N SER A 11 -2.37 -2.68 -12.12
CA SER A 11 -2.29 -4.13 -12.05
C SER A 11 -0.85 -4.59 -12.28
N CYS A 12 -0.38 -5.55 -11.47
CA CYS A 12 0.87 -6.25 -11.69
C CYS A 12 0.61 -7.54 -12.50
N GLY A 13 1.34 -7.73 -13.61
CA GLY A 13 1.28 -8.94 -14.43
C GLY A 13 2.63 -9.68 -14.48
N HIS A 14 2.63 -10.90 -15.04
CA HIS A 14 3.76 -11.85 -15.12
C HIS A 14 5.04 -11.37 -15.88
N GLY A 15 5.22 -10.07 -16.12
CA GLY A 15 6.34 -9.56 -16.94
C GLY A 15 6.93 -8.21 -16.54
N ASN A 16 6.30 -7.45 -15.64
CA ASN A 16 6.75 -6.11 -15.24
C ASN A 16 7.20 -6.08 -13.76
N GLU A 17 7.65 -7.22 -13.23
CA GLU A 17 7.98 -7.38 -11.81
C GLU A 17 9.17 -6.50 -11.37
N SER A 18 9.95 -5.96 -12.31
CA SER A 18 11.07 -5.05 -12.06
C SER A 18 10.74 -3.56 -12.20
N ASP A 19 9.57 -3.20 -12.73
CA ASP A 19 9.22 -1.80 -12.97
C ASP A 19 8.86 -1.09 -11.66
N ASN A 20 9.35 0.13 -11.49
CA ASN A 20 8.95 0.97 -10.38
C ASN A 20 7.57 1.59 -10.67
N TYR A 21 6.50 0.90 -10.26
CA TYR A 21 5.12 1.35 -10.49
C TYR A 21 4.77 2.61 -9.71
N ALA A 22 5.37 2.86 -8.55
CA ALA A 22 5.11 4.03 -7.73
C ALA A 22 5.24 5.33 -8.54
N ARG A 23 6.23 5.38 -9.44
CA ARG A 23 6.50 6.53 -10.32
C ARG A 23 5.44 6.77 -11.39
N GLN A 24 4.49 5.87 -11.58
CA GLN A 24 3.42 6.00 -12.57
C GLN A 24 2.12 6.55 -11.94
N TYR A 25 2.00 6.54 -10.61
CA TYR A 25 0.86 7.12 -9.91
C TYR A 25 0.89 8.65 -10.00
N ARG A 26 -0.25 9.25 -10.32
CA ARG A 26 -0.45 10.70 -10.32
C ARG A 26 -1.86 10.99 -9.84
N ALA A 27 -1.98 11.68 -8.72
CA ALA A 27 -3.27 12.16 -8.24
C ALA A 27 -3.80 13.24 -9.20
N PHE A 28 -5.11 13.24 -9.46
CA PHE A 28 -5.76 14.35 -10.13
C PHE A 28 -5.96 15.49 -9.13
N GLU A 29 -5.60 16.71 -9.52
CA GLU A 29 -5.71 17.91 -8.65
C GLU A 29 -7.14 18.19 -8.15
N ARG A 30 -8.16 17.60 -8.79
CA ARG A 30 -9.57 17.76 -8.40
C ARG A 30 -9.98 16.88 -7.21
N ASP A 31 -9.18 15.88 -6.87
CA ASP A 31 -9.55 14.89 -5.86
C ASP A 31 -9.14 15.41 -4.47
N GLU A 32 -10.12 15.53 -3.57
CA GLU A 32 -9.87 15.95 -2.19
C GLU A 32 -9.11 14.89 -1.37
N PHE A 33 -9.10 13.64 -1.85
CA PHE A 33 -8.37 12.53 -1.26
C PHE A 33 -8.00 11.51 -2.33
N SER A 34 -6.75 11.06 -2.35
CA SER A 34 -6.21 10.14 -3.35
C SER A 34 -5.67 8.87 -2.70
N LEU A 35 -6.38 7.76 -2.92
CA LEU A 35 -6.01 6.42 -2.46
C LEU A 35 -5.27 5.65 -3.57
N ALA A 36 -4.01 5.32 -3.36
CA ALA A 36 -3.28 4.40 -4.22
C ALA A 36 -3.40 2.95 -3.72
N VAL A 37 -3.69 2.03 -4.65
CA VAL A 37 -3.75 0.58 -4.42
C VAL A 37 -2.66 -0.08 -5.25
N MET A 38 -1.58 -0.52 -4.61
CA MET A 38 -0.40 -1.03 -5.30
C MET A 38 0.02 -2.40 -4.76
N HIS A 39 0.34 -3.34 -5.64
CA HIS A 39 0.94 -4.61 -5.27
C HIS A 39 2.43 -4.58 -5.60
N GLY A 40 3.29 -4.50 -4.58
CA GLY A 40 4.73 -4.43 -4.82
C GLY A 40 5.59 -4.44 -3.57
N THR A 41 6.88 -4.22 -3.74
CA THR A 41 7.89 -4.28 -2.68
C THR A 41 8.49 -2.90 -2.43
N VAL A 42 8.43 -2.43 -1.18
CA VAL A 42 8.90 -1.08 -0.80
C VAL A 42 10.07 -1.15 0.18
N GLY A 43 11.14 -0.41 -0.12
CA GLY A 43 12.27 -0.17 0.79
C GLY A 43 12.99 -1.44 1.23
N SER A 44 13.27 -1.57 2.53
CA SER A 44 13.99 -2.72 3.12
C SER A 44 13.27 -4.06 2.96
N SER A 45 12.04 -4.07 2.45
CA SER A 45 11.35 -5.30 2.05
C SER A 45 11.99 -5.94 0.81
N VAL A 46 12.71 -5.15 0.00
CA VAL A 46 13.49 -5.61 -1.16
C VAL A 46 14.62 -6.51 -0.66
N GLY A 47 14.57 -7.80 -1.02
CA GLY A 47 15.59 -8.78 -0.62
C GLY A 47 15.46 -9.33 0.81
N SER A 48 14.36 -9.04 1.51
CA SER A 48 14.04 -9.75 2.75
C SER A 48 13.83 -11.25 2.44
N GLU A 49 14.53 -12.12 3.18
CA GLU A 49 14.64 -13.54 2.87
C GLU A 49 13.26 -14.17 2.62
N ASN A 50 13.04 -14.66 1.40
CA ASN A 50 11.87 -15.40 0.88
C ASN A 50 10.75 -14.63 0.15
N HIS A 51 10.87 -13.33 -0.15
CA HIS A 51 9.89 -12.65 -1.01
C HIS A 51 10.39 -12.51 -2.46
N ASN A 52 9.64 -13.01 -3.44
CA ASN A 52 9.86 -12.71 -4.86
C ASN A 52 9.60 -11.22 -5.06
N VAL A 53 10.62 -10.40 -5.31
CA VAL A 53 10.46 -8.95 -5.48
C VAL A 53 9.52 -8.65 -6.65
N THR A 54 8.52 -7.80 -6.42
CA THR A 54 7.58 -7.32 -7.45
C THR A 54 7.45 -5.83 -7.33
N GLY A 55 7.53 -5.10 -8.44
CA GLY A 55 7.36 -3.66 -8.48
C GLY A 55 8.25 -2.91 -7.49
N PRO A 56 9.57 -3.16 -7.45
CA PRO A 56 10.45 -2.60 -6.44
C PRO A 56 10.45 -1.08 -6.52
N CYS A 57 10.25 -0.45 -5.37
CA CYS A 57 10.32 1.00 -5.21
C CYS A 57 10.78 1.37 -3.80
N ASN A 58 11.03 2.65 -3.62
CA ASN A 58 11.49 3.22 -2.37
C ASN A 58 10.34 4.01 -1.73
N LEU A 59 10.39 4.23 -0.42
CA LEU A 59 9.39 5.07 0.25
C LEU A 59 9.33 6.49 -0.38
N THR A 60 10.47 7.01 -0.82
CA THR A 60 10.56 8.30 -1.51
C THR A 60 9.77 8.33 -2.82
N ASP A 61 9.77 7.25 -3.60
CA ASP A 61 9.00 7.21 -4.84
C ASP A 61 7.48 7.30 -4.57
N LEU A 62 7.02 6.75 -3.43
CA LEU A 62 5.62 6.85 -2.99
C LEU A 62 5.27 8.26 -2.53
N THR A 63 6.17 8.92 -1.79
CA THR A 63 5.96 10.30 -1.33
C THR A 63 5.90 11.30 -2.49
N GLU A 64 6.66 11.05 -3.56
CA GLU A 64 6.70 11.92 -4.75
C GLU A 64 5.44 11.81 -5.63
N ALA A 65 4.64 10.74 -5.49
CA ALA A 65 3.43 10.55 -6.29
C ALA A 65 2.21 11.37 -5.80
N ALA A 66 2.35 12.07 -4.68
CA ALA A 66 1.32 12.93 -4.08
C ALA A 66 -0.03 12.19 -3.82
N MET A 67 0.05 10.97 -3.32
CA MET A 67 -1.10 10.19 -2.85
C MET A 67 -1.23 10.31 -1.34
N ASP A 68 -2.46 10.46 -0.83
CA ASP A 68 -2.72 10.62 0.60
C ASP A 68 -2.58 9.29 1.37
N TYR A 69 -2.95 8.18 0.72
CA TYR A 69 -2.89 6.84 1.30
C TYR A 69 -2.41 5.81 0.28
N TRP A 70 -1.51 4.93 0.71
CA TRP A 70 -1.06 3.77 -0.05
C TRP A 70 -1.50 2.46 0.61
N ALA A 71 -2.48 1.80 -0.02
CA ALA A 71 -2.91 0.44 0.29
C ALA A 71 -2.01 -0.55 -0.48
N LEU A 72 -1.02 -1.09 0.23
CA LEU A 72 -0.04 -2.00 -0.34
C LEU A 72 -0.44 -3.47 -0.16
N GLY A 73 -0.26 -4.24 -1.22
CA GLY A 73 -0.26 -5.71 -1.22
C GLY A 73 1.12 -6.27 -1.57
N HIS A 74 1.26 -7.61 -1.56
CA HIS A 74 2.48 -8.41 -1.81
C HIS A 74 3.18 -8.92 -0.54
N ILE A 75 3.45 -8.04 0.43
CA ILE A 75 4.11 -8.44 1.67
C ILE A 75 3.09 -9.01 2.67
N HIS A 76 3.33 -10.22 3.17
CA HIS A 76 2.41 -10.96 4.06
C HIS A 76 2.40 -10.45 5.52
N LYS A 77 3.39 -9.63 5.90
CA LYS A 77 3.45 -8.99 7.21
C LYS A 77 2.63 -7.70 7.20
N SER A 78 1.66 -7.59 8.11
CA SER A 78 0.98 -6.32 8.39
C SER A 78 1.98 -5.31 8.98
N GLN A 79 2.06 -4.12 8.38
CA GLN A 79 2.95 -3.05 8.83
C GLN A 79 2.58 -1.70 8.21
N VAL A 80 2.77 -0.64 9.00
CA VAL A 80 2.76 0.75 8.55
C VAL A 80 4.20 1.15 8.29
N LEU A 81 4.50 1.58 7.06
CA LEU A 81 5.84 2.03 6.66
C LEU A 81 6.03 3.54 6.83
N SER A 82 4.93 4.30 6.80
CA SER A 82 4.91 5.75 6.94
C SER A 82 3.54 6.18 7.44
N GLU A 83 3.53 7.21 8.28
CA GLU A 83 2.31 7.86 8.78
C GLU A 83 1.97 9.12 7.96
N GLU A 84 2.90 9.69 7.19
CA GLU A 84 2.64 10.85 6.35
C GLU A 84 3.53 10.87 5.09
N PRO A 85 2.98 10.56 3.89
CA PRO A 85 1.64 10.01 3.66
C PRO A 85 1.53 8.61 4.25
N LEU A 86 0.31 8.14 4.40
CA LEU A 86 0.06 6.88 5.08
C LEU A 86 0.36 5.70 4.15
N VAL A 87 1.32 4.84 4.51
CA VAL A 87 1.78 3.73 3.64
C VAL A 87 1.67 2.41 4.38
N VAL A 88 0.80 1.53 3.92
CA VAL A 88 0.36 0.38 4.73
C VAL A 88 0.34 -0.90 3.92
N TYR A 89 1.05 -1.92 4.40
CA TYR A 89 0.78 -3.30 4.03
C TYR A 89 -0.24 -3.88 5.00
N ALA A 90 -1.38 -4.36 4.48
CA ALA A 90 -2.36 -5.07 5.30
C ALA A 90 -1.85 -6.45 5.76
N GLY A 91 -0.89 -7.03 5.04
CA GLY A 91 -0.48 -8.41 5.23
C GLY A 91 -1.46 -9.39 4.59
N ASN A 92 -1.35 -10.66 4.96
CA ASN A 92 -2.32 -11.68 4.59
C ASN A 92 -3.37 -11.91 5.68
N SER A 93 -4.55 -12.39 5.26
CA SER A 93 -5.66 -12.77 6.14
C SER A 93 -5.44 -14.13 6.80
N GLN A 94 -4.61 -15.00 6.24
CA GLN A 94 -4.25 -16.28 6.82
C GLN A 94 -2.81 -16.62 6.45
N GLY A 95 -2.05 -17.15 7.42
CA GLY A 95 -0.67 -17.54 7.20
C GLY A 95 -0.53 -18.66 6.16
N LEU A 96 0.39 -18.48 5.21
CA LEU A 96 0.68 -19.45 4.13
C LEU A 96 1.82 -20.41 4.49
N HIS A 97 2.70 -20.05 5.44
CA HIS A 97 3.77 -20.92 5.92
C HIS A 97 4.05 -20.75 7.41
N ARG A 98 4.65 -21.77 8.05
CA ARG A 98 4.84 -21.85 9.51
C ARG A 98 5.59 -20.65 10.13
N LYS A 99 6.46 -19.98 9.37
CA LYS A 99 7.21 -18.80 9.84
C LYS A 99 6.40 -17.49 9.82
N GLU A 100 5.18 -17.47 9.28
CA GLU A 100 4.33 -16.26 9.25
C GLU A 100 3.59 -16.12 10.58
N HIS A 101 4.30 -15.60 11.57
CA HIS A 101 3.74 -15.35 12.90
C HIS A 101 3.07 -13.97 12.99
N GLY A 102 2.31 -13.77 14.06
CA GLY A 102 1.64 -12.51 14.37
C GLY A 102 0.20 -12.41 13.84
N PRO A 103 -0.49 -11.31 14.16
CA PRO A 103 -1.88 -11.09 13.76
C PRO A 103 -2.07 -11.12 12.24
N LYS A 104 -3.21 -11.66 11.81
CA LYS A 104 -3.65 -11.73 10.41
C LYS A 104 -5.03 -11.08 10.30
N GLY A 105 -5.31 -10.48 9.15
CA GLY A 105 -6.55 -9.73 8.98
C GLY A 105 -6.44 -8.59 7.98
N CYS A 106 -7.13 -7.49 8.25
CA CYS A 106 -7.17 -6.31 7.39
C CYS A 106 -7.20 -5.01 8.20
N TYR A 107 -7.05 -3.87 7.52
CA TYR A 107 -7.28 -2.55 8.12
C TYR A 107 -8.65 -2.02 7.72
N LEU A 108 -9.43 -1.61 8.72
CA LEU A 108 -10.53 -0.67 8.56
C LEU A 108 -9.95 0.74 8.68
N VAL A 109 -10.06 1.54 7.62
CA VAL A 109 -9.56 2.91 7.58
C VAL A 109 -10.74 3.87 7.50
N SER A 110 -10.83 4.79 8.46
CA SER A 110 -11.82 5.86 8.44
C SER A 110 -11.15 7.16 8.01
N VAL A 111 -11.64 7.76 6.92
CA VAL A 111 -11.10 9.02 6.38
C VAL A 111 -12.02 10.16 6.79
N SER A 112 -11.46 11.15 7.48
CA SER A 112 -12.16 12.37 7.90
C SER A 112 -12.21 13.40 6.78
N HIS A 113 -13.09 14.40 6.90
CA HIS A 113 -13.26 15.46 5.89
C HIS A 113 -12.01 16.31 5.63
N ASN A 114 -10.99 16.22 6.49
CA ASN A 114 -9.71 16.91 6.37
C ASN A 114 -8.58 15.97 5.88
N GLY A 115 -8.92 14.79 5.37
CA GLY A 115 -7.96 13.78 4.91
C GLY A 115 -7.34 12.92 6.02
N HIS A 116 -7.60 13.22 7.30
CA HIS A 116 -7.04 12.43 8.40
C HIS A 116 -7.58 11.00 8.39
N CYS A 117 -6.67 10.03 8.44
CA CYS A 117 -6.97 8.61 8.44
C CYS A 117 -6.82 8.01 9.84
N ASP A 118 -7.90 7.43 10.37
CA ASP A 118 -7.85 6.58 11.57
C ASP A 118 -7.78 5.10 11.17
N LEU A 119 -6.81 4.38 11.70
CA LEU A 119 -6.48 3.02 11.30
C LEU A 119 -6.79 2.03 12.40
N ARG A 120 -7.63 1.06 12.07
CA ARG A 120 -7.95 -0.04 12.96
C ARG A 120 -7.66 -1.37 12.29
N PHE A 121 -6.72 -2.13 12.85
CA PHE A 121 -6.53 -3.52 12.45
C PHE A 121 -7.67 -4.39 12.97
N ILE A 122 -8.26 -5.19 12.09
CA ILE A 122 -9.31 -6.16 12.38
C ILE A 122 -8.71 -7.55 12.15
N ASP A 123 -8.63 -8.35 13.20
CA ASP A 123 -8.12 -9.71 13.14
C ASP A 123 -9.14 -10.70 12.57
N THR A 124 -8.62 -11.78 11.97
CA THR A 124 -9.37 -12.92 11.43
C THR A 124 -9.28 -14.15 12.32
#